data_AF-A0AAE1R394-F1
#
_entry.id   AF-A0AAE1R394-F1
#
_cell.length_a   1.000
_cell.length_b   1.000
_cell.length_c   1.000
_cell.angle_alpha   90.00
_cell.angle_beta   90.00
_cell.angle_gamma   90.00
#
_symmetry.space_group_name_H-M   'P 1'
#
loop_
_entity.id
_entity.type
_entity.pdbx_description
1 polymer ?
#
loop_
_entity_poly.entity_id
_entity_poly.type
_entity_poly.pdbx_seq_one_letter_code
_entity_poly.pdbx_strand_id
1 'polypeptide(L)'
;MLQNKLNELARDVATQKETQVQLGTIDTPEIRKHSHKYYTHWFFNNSTILGKVRSISREQVEALRAPLVSTCKRNARPVQPLNGRQIQMYEFNANPSSTIAYED
;
A
#
# COMPACT_ATOMS: atom_id res chain seq x y z
N MET A 1 10.86 5.20 -21.90
CA MET A 1 11.53 3.91 -21.56
C MET A 1 10.82 3.07 -20.49
N LEU A 2 9.95 3.59 -19.61
CA LEU A 2 9.03 2.74 -18.82
C LEU A 2 7.56 2.94 -19.22
N GLN A 3 7.16 4.17 -19.50
CA GLN A 3 5.79 4.50 -19.93
C GLN A 3 5.33 3.70 -21.16
N ASN A 4 6.22 3.48 -22.13
CA ASN A 4 5.92 2.68 -23.33
C ASN A 4 5.57 1.23 -22.98
N LYS A 5 6.30 0.63 -22.02
CA LYS A 5 6.06 -0.73 -21.53
C LYS A 5 4.74 -0.82 -20.74
N LEU A 6 4.40 0.21 -19.97
CA LEU A 6 3.11 0.29 -19.29
C LEU A 6 1.94 0.41 -20.29
N ASN A 7 2.14 1.17 -21.37
CA ASN A 7 1.16 1.28 -22.46
C ASN A 7 1.01 -0.01 -23.28
N GLU A 8 2.06 -0.82 -23.35
CA GLU A 8 2.01 -2.17 -23.93
C GLU A 8 1.16 -3.10 -23.06
N LEU A 9 1.45 -3.15 -21.75
CA LEU A 9 0.65 -3.91 -20.78
C LEU A 9 -0.83 -3.51 -20.79
N ALA A 10 -1.12 -2.22 -20.91
CA ALA A 10 -2.50 -1.73 -20.99
C ALA A 10 -3.25 -2.25 -22.24
N ARG A 11 -2.55 -2.45 -23.36
CA ARG A 11 -3.12 -3.03 -24.59
C ARG A 11 -3.32 -4.54 -24.46
N ASP A 12 -2.41 -5.22 -23.78
CA ASP A 12 -2.45 -6.68 -23.63
C ASP A 12 -3.61 -7.16 -22.75
N VAL A 13 -4.07 -6.35 -21.80
CA VAL A 13 -5.32 -6.63 -21.08
C VAL A 13 -6.51 -6.75 -22.02
N ALA A 14 -6.57 -5.94 -23.08
CA ALA A 14 -7.65 -6.00 -24.06
C ALA A 14 -7.58 -7.29 -24.90
N THR A 15 -6.38 -7.85 -25.07
CA THR A 15 -6.14 -9.09 -25.84
C THR A 15 -6.02 -10.34 -24.96
N GLN A 16 -6.19 -10.20 -23.63
CA GLN A 16 -6.01 -11.27 -22.62
C GLN A 16 -4.64 -11.95 -22.67
N LYS A 17 -3.61 -11.23 -23.10
CA LYS A 17 -2.25 -11.76 -23.20
C LYS A 17 -1.49 -11.55 -21.90
N GLU A 18 -0.86 -12.60 -21.39
CA GLU A 18 0.01 -12.52 -20.21
C GLU A 18 1.41 -12.02 -20.61
N THR A 19 1.57 -10.70 -20.68
CA THR A 19 2.87 -10.08 -20.97
C THR A 19 3.59 -9.71 -19.68
N GLN A 20 4.87 -10.11 -19.60
CA GLN A 20 5.75 -9.75 -18.48
C GLN A 20 6.72 -8.66 -18.90
N VAL A 21 6.89 -7.64 -18.05
CA VAL A 21 7.83 -6.54 -18.28
C VAL A 21 8.97 -6.63 -17.27
N GLN A 22 10.21 -6.72 -17.76
CA GLN A 22 11.39 -6.60 -16.91
C GLN A 22 11.54 -5.16 -16.40
N LEU A 23 11.58 -5.01 -15.06
CA LEU A 23 11.64 -3.73 -14.35
C LEU A 23 13.08 -3.23 -14.12
N GLY A 24 14.09 -4.09 -14.22
CA GLY A 24 15.49 -3.75 -13.93
C GLY A 24 15.72 -3.49 -12.43
N THR A 25 16.80 -2.78 -12.11
CA THR A 25 17.11 -2.37 -10.73
C THR A 25 16.19 -1.25 -10.28
N ILE A 26 15.43 -1.47 -9.20
CA ILE A 26 14.54 -0.48 -8.59
C ILE A 26 15.18 0.02 -7.29
N ASP A 27 15.29 1.34 -7.18
CA ASP A 27 15.63 1.97 -5.91
C ASP A 27 14.39 2.02 -5.01
N THR A 28 14.48 1.42 -3.81
CA THR A 28 13.34 1.27 -2.88
C THR A 28 13.35 2.15 -1.61
N PRO A 29 14.32 3.04 -1.31
CA PRO A 29 14.39 3.75 -0.04
C PRO A 29 13.20 4.67 0.15
N GLU A 30 12.69 5.26 -0.93
CA GLU A 30 11.49 6.12 -0.92
C GLU A 30 10.22 5.35 -0.55
N ILE A 31 10.12 4.09 -0.95
CA ILE A 31 8.98 3.20 -0.67
C ILE A 31 9.11 2.61 0.75
N ARG A 32 10.34 2.27 1.16
CA ARG A 32 10.67 1.62 2.44
C ARG A 32 10.82 2.60 3.61
N LYS A 33 10.36 3.85 3.48
CA LYS A 33 10.48 4.86 4.54
C LYS A 33 9.68 4.45 5.78
N HIS A 34 10.37 4.43 6.91
CA HIS A 34 9.77 4.24 8.23
C HIS A 34 8.92 5.46 8.61
N SER A 35 7.87 5.22 9.38
CA SER A 35 7.05 6.27 10.00
C SER A 35 7.25 6.19 11.50
N HIS A 36 7.41 7.35 12.14
CA HIS A 36 7.51 7.44 13.59
C HIS A 36 6.25 6.95 14.30
N LYS A 37 5.12 7.00 13.59
CA LYS A 37 3.83 6.46 14.01
C LYS A 37 3.41 5.34 13.09
N TYR A 38 3.00 4.20 13.62
CA TYR A 38 2.44 3.09 12.85
C TYR A 38 1.47 2.25 13.68
N TYR A 39 0.60 1.54 12.98
CA TYR A 39 -0.39 0.64 13.58
C TYR A 39 -0.09 -0.80 13.14
N THR A 40 -0.18 -1.75 14.06
CA THR A 40 -0.06 -3.17 13.75
C THR A 40 -1.32 -3.91 14.18
N HIS A 41 -1.61 -4.99 13.45
CA HIS A 41 -2.68 -5.90 13.80
C HIS A 41 -2.21 -7.34 13.63
N TRP A 42 -2.50 -8.15 14.65
CA TRP A 42 -2.42 -9.61 14.62
C TRP A 42 -3.63 -10.24 13.90
N PHE A 43 -3.55 -10.52 12.60
CA PHE A 43 -4.68 -11.11 11.86
C PHE A 43 -4.33 -12.36 11.08
N PHE A 44 -3.18 -12.39 10.41
CA PHE A 44 -2.68 -13.55 9.66
C PHE A 44 -1.28 -13.27 9.11
N ASN A 45 -1.12 -12.06 8.55
CA ASN A 45 0.17 -11.47 8.20
C ASN A 45 0.33 -10.20 9.02
N ASN A 46 1.48 -10.01 9.66
CA ASN A 46 1.83 -8.77 10.36
C ASN A 46 1.83 -7.61 9.36
N SER A 47 0.69 -6.94 9.26
CA SER A 47 0.51 -5.80 8.36
C SER A 47 0.72 -4.53 9.18
N THR A 48 1.80 -3.83 8.88
CA THR A 48 2.11 -2.53 9.49
C THR A 48 1.54 -1.43 8.62
N ILE A 49 0.64 -0.62 9.18
CA ILE A 49 0.06 0.54 8.52
C ILE A 49 0.82 1.79 9.00
N LEU A 50 1.41 2.53 8.07
CA LEU A 50 2.10 3.78 8.39
C LEU A 50 1.11 4.85 8.86
N GLY A 51 1.43 5.57 9.93
CA GLY A 51 0.62 6.69 10.41
C GLY A 51 0.71 7.94 9.52
N LYS A 52 1.74 8.05 8.68
CA LYS A 52 1.92 9.17 7.73
C LYS A 52 1.46 8.79 6.33
N VAL A 53 0.50 9.54 5.79
CA VAL A 53 0.02 9.42 4.42
C VAL A 53 1.12 9.81 3.42
N ARG A 54 1.23 9.03 2.33
CA ARG A 54 2.13 9.30 1.20
C ARG A 54 1.33 9.70 -0.03
N SER A 55 1.98 10.37 -0.97
CA SER A 55 1.38 10.84 -2.21
C SER A 55 2.06 10.21 -3.43
N ILE A 56 1.26 10.03 -4.49
CA ILE A 56 1.68 9.73 -5.86
C ILE A 56 0.85 10.61 -6.78
N SER A 57 1.35 10.86 -7.99
CA SER A 57 0.64 11.70 -8.97
C SER A 57 -0.60 10.98 -9.53
N ARG A 58 -1.52 11.76 -10.10
CA ARG A 58 -2.72 11.19 -10.74
C ARG A 58 -2.35 10.34 -11.96
N GLU A 59 -1.36 10.77 -12.73
CA GLU A 59 -0.85 10.04 -13.89
C GLU A 59 -0.26 8.68 -13.47
N GLN A 60 0.41 8.62 -12.31
CA GLN A 60 0.91 7.36 -11.76
C GLN A 60 -0.23 6.42 -11.36
N VAL A 61 -1.31 6.94 -10.75
CA VAL A 61 -2.51 6.15 -10.44
C VAL A 61 -3.15 5.58 -11.71
N GLU A 62 -3.28 6.40 -12.75
CA GLU A 62 -3.85 5.98 -14.04
C GLU A 62 -2.97 4.92 -14.72
N ALA A 63 -1.65 5.09 -14.69
CA ALA A 63 -0.70 4.12 -15.22
C ALA A 63 -0.74 2.77 -14.48
N LEU A 64 -0.96 2.77 -13.15
CA LEU A 64 -1.14 1.54 -12.37
C LEU A 64 -2.50 0.86 -12.64
N ARG A 65 -3.56 1.64 -12.89
CA ARG A 65 -4.90 1.11 -13.17
C ARG A 65 -5.05 0.60 -14.60
N ALA A 66 -4.36 1.18 -15.57
CA ALA A 66 -4.49 0.84 -16.99
C ALA A 66 -4.29 -0.66 -17.29
N PRO A 67 -3.24 -1.35 -16.79
CA PRO A 67 -2.98 -2.77 -17.07
C PRO A 67 -3.76 -3.75 -16.17
N LEU A 68 -4.71 -3.29 -15.35
CA LEU A 68 -5.57 -4.20 -14.57
C LEU A 68 -6.75 -4.68 -15.43
N VAL A 69 -7.18 -5.92 -15.24
CA VAL A 69 -8.45 -6.42 -15.81
C VAL A 69 -9.64 -5.58 -15.35
N SER A 70 -10.71 -5.54 -16.13
CA SER A 70 -11.89 -4.68 -15.89
C SER A 70 -12.49 -4.84 -14.49
N THR A 71 -12.53 -6.06 -13.97
CA THR A 71 -13.03 -6.40 -12.62
C THR A 71 -12.12 -5.89 -11.50
N CYS A 72 -10.84 -5.63 -11.79
CA CYS A 72 -9.83 -5.23 -10.82
C CYS A 72 -9.52 -3.72 -10.84
N LYS A 73 -10.22 -2.91 -11.65
CA LYS A 73 -10.04 -1.44 -11.64
C LYS A 73 -10.33 -0.82 -10.27
N ARG A 74 -11.12 -1.49 -9.44
CA ARG A 74 -11.41 -1.17 -8.03
C ARG A 74 -11.12 -2.40 -7.16
N ASN A 75 -9.85 -2.72 -6.95
CA ASN A 75 -9.38 -3.91 -6.23
C ASN A 75 -9.22 -3.73 -4.72
N ALA A 76 -9.72 -2.63 -4.14
CA ALA A 76 -9.71 -2.45 -2.69
C ALA A 76 -10.72 -3.38 -2.03
N ARG A 77 -10.25 -4.28 -1.15
CA ARG A 77 -11.15 -5.12 -0.34
C ARG A 77 -12.02 -4.22 0.55
N PRO A 78 -13.32 -4.51 0.72
CA PRO A 78 -14.19 -3.76 1.64
C PRO A 78 -13.65 -3.78 3.07
N VAL A 79 -13.91 -2.71 3.83
CA VAL A 79 -13.56 -2.62 5.25
C VAL A 79 -14.17 -3.82 5.99
N GLN A 80 -13.33 -4.57 6.69
CA GLN A 80 -13.76 -5.71 7.48
C GLN A 80 -14.10 -5.24 8.90
N PRO A 81 -15.10 -5.85 9.55
CA PRO A 81 -15.45 -5.49 10.93
C PRO A 81 -14.32 -5.85 11.90
N LEU A 82 -14.14 -5.02 12.94
CA LEU A 82 -13.07 -5.19 13.92
C LEU A 82 -13.27 -6.45 14.79
N ASN A 83 -14.52 -6.84 15.07
CA ASN A 83 -14.92 -8.00 15.87
C ASN A 83 -14.19 -8.07 17.23
N GLY A 84 -14.09 -6.94 17.94
CA GLY A 84 -13.43 -6.86 19.25
C GLY A 84 -11.91 -7.02 19.23
N ARG A 85 -11.27 -7.07 18.05
CA ARG A 85 -9.82 -7.17 17.94
C ARG A 85 -9.15 -5.86 18.35
N GLN A 86 -7.99 -5.98 18.99
CA GLN A 86 -7.16 -4.83 19.38
C GLN A 86 -6.21 -4.43 18.25
N ILE A 87 -6.03 -3.13 18.08
CA ILE A 87 -5.04 -2.54 17.18
C ILE A 87 -3.96 -1.91 18.06
N GLN A 88 -2.70 -2.26 17.83
CA GLN A 88 -1.58 -1.68 18.56
C GLN A 88 -1.06 -0.47 17.79
N MET A 89 -0.97 0.67 18.47
CA MET A 89 -0.35 1.88 17.93
C MET A 89 1.03 2.04 18.55
N TYR A 90 2.02 2.27 17.71
CA TYR A 90 3.37 2.63 18.10
C TYR A 90 3.64 4.06 17.66
N GLU A 91 4.17 4.86 18.57
CA GLU A 91 4.62 6.21 18.28
C GLU A 91 5.98 6.41 18.93
N PHE A 92 7.00 6.65 18.13
CA PHE A 92 8.32 7.02 18.61
C PHE A 92 8.27 8.48 19.05
N ASN A 93 7.89 8.69 20.30
CA ASN A 93 8.03 9.97 20.96
C ASN A 93 9.52 10.14 21.30
N ALA A 94 10.15 11.22 20.86
CA ALA A 94 11.47 11.62 21.35
C ALA A 94 11.44 12.08 22.83
N ASN A 95 10.33 11.84 23.55
CA ASN A 95 10.16 12.20 24.96
C ASN A 95 9.36 11.09 25.70
N PRO A 96 9.98 10.32 26.61
CA PRO A 96 9.37 9.16 27.26
C PRO A 96 8.57 9.58 28.49
N SER A 97 7.43 10.25 28.31
CA SER A 97 6.53 10.56 29.43
C SER A 97 5.09 10.69 28.95
N SER A 98 4.39 9.56 28.84
CA SER A 98 2.93 9.47 29.04
C SER A 98 2.51 8.00 28.98
N THR A 99 2.55 7.34 30.13
CA THR A 99 1.70 6.17 30.39
C THR A 99 0.26 6.68 30.42
N ILE A 100 -0.56 6.27 29.46
CA ILE A 100 -2.01 6.43 29.55
C ILE A 100 -2.56 5.05 29.90
N ALA A 101 -2.95 4.88 31.15
CA ALA A 101 -3.78 3.76 31.60
C ALA A 101 -5.19 3.96 31.05
N TYR A 102 -5.79 2.91 30.51
CA TYR A 102 -7.24 2.86 30.30
C TYR A 102 -7.82 2.30 31.60
N GLU A 103 -8.63 3.09 32.31
CA GLU A 103 -9.46 2.62 33.43
C GLU A 103 -10.72 1.93 32.87
N ASP A 104 -11.16 0.88 33.59
CA ASP A 104 -12.27 -0.03 33.27
C ASP A 104 -13.66 0.64 33.30
#